data_AF-A0A7W0HT00-F1
#
_entry.id   AF-A0A7W0HT00-F1
#
_cell.length_a   1.000
_cell.length_b   1.000
_cell.length_c   1.000
_cell.angle_alpha   90.00
_cell.angle_beta   90.00
_cell.angle_gamma   90.00
#
_symmetry.space_group_name_H-M   'P 1'
#
loop_
_entity.id
_entity.type
_entity.pdbx_description
1 polymer ?
#
loop_
_entity_poly.entity_id
_entity_poly.type
_entity_poly.pdbx_seq_one_letter_code
_entity_poly.pdbx_strand_id
1 'polypeptide(L)'
;MIARVEHTDVGAYALGLLDVADALAFGEHLEGCPPCVVELAQLEGVAALLDRARPVMLLRRRAERRRRYGRAVAGVAAALALVAGGTVLGFAMDGGPHAVAAQDGAASPMAAQQGEVGGAVALDHAHRPAEAAYLIGTPIEGVGSPGVGGAVVLEAKTWGTHAVLRLAGVKGPLTCELVAVSRTGERSVVTGWAVPEPGYGVPGSPDPLFVHGGSALPIGAIDRFEVTTSAGDRLLTVKV
;
A
#
# COMPACT_ATOMS: atom_id res chain seq x y z
N MET A 1 -26.76 -31.90 -19.68
CA MET A 1 -26.30 -30.51 -19.92
C MET A 1 -25.10 -30.66 -20.85
N ILE A 2 -25.12 -30.07 -22.04
CA ILE A 2 -24.01 -30.22 -23.00
C ILE A 2 -22.93 -29.23 -22.55
N ALA A 3 -21.75 -29.73 -22.17
CA ALA A 3 -20.60 -28.89 -21.87
C ALA A 3 -20.28 -28.06 -23.12
N ARG A 4 -20.23 -26.73 -22.97
CA ARG A 4 -19.86 -25.81 -24.06
C ARG A 4 -18.37 -25.57 -23.96
N VAL A 5 -17.65 -25.93 -25.02
CA VAL A 5 -16.20 -25.72 -25.09
C VAL A 5 -15.94 -24.39 -25.76
N GLU A 6 -15.30 -23.46 -25.05
CA GLU A 6 -14.85 -22.18 -25.58
C GLU A 6 -13.31 -22.16 -25.63
N HIS A 7 -12.70 -21.60 -26.69
CA HIS A 7 -11.23 -21.58 -26.80
C HIS A 7 -10.55 -20.82 -25.65
N THR A 8 -11.25 -19.87 -25.01
CA THR A 8 -10.78 -19.17 -23.81
C THR A 8 -10.58 -20.08 -22.60
N ASP A 9 -11.16 -21.28 -22.60
CA ASP A 9 -11.04 -22.24 -21.49
C ASP A 9 -9.68 -22.94 -21.44
N VAL A 10 -8.82 -22.77 -22.46
CA VAL A 10 -7.47 -23.35 -22.51
C VAL A 10 -6.62 -22.96 -21.29
N GLY A 11 -6.76 -21.73 -20.81
CA GLY A 11 -6.07 -21.27 -19.60
C GLY A 11 -6.63 -21.88 -18.32
N ALA A 12 -7.95 -22.05 -18.24
CA ALA A 12 -8.59 -22.70 -17.11
C ALA A 12 -8.27 -24.21 -17.07
N TYR A 13 -8.21 -24.85 -18.24
CA TYR A 13 -7.76 -26.23 -18.42
C TYR A 13 -6.30 -26.41 -17.97
N ALA A 14 -5.39 -25.55 -18.44
CA ALA A 14 -3.97 -25.56 -18.06
C ALA A 14 -3.74 -25.41 -16.55
N LEU A 15 -4.58 -24.62 -15.87
CA LEU A 15 -4.50 -24.38 -14.43
C LEU A 15 -5.31 -25.38 -13.58
N GLY A 16 -5.96 -26.37 -14.20
CA GLY A 16 -6.83 -27.34 -13.53
C GLY A 16 -7.98 -26.68 -12.77
N LEU A 17 -8.59 -25.65 -13.36
CA LEU A 17 -9.70 -24.87 -12.78
C LEU A 17 -11.07 -25.28 -13.31
N LEU A 18 -11.12 -26.03 -14.41
CA LEU A 18 -12.36 -26.58 -14.95
C LEU A 18 -12.90 -27.68 -14.04
N ASP A 19 -14.22 -27.85 -14.06
CA ASP A 19 -14.82 -29.01 -13.45
C ASP A 19 -14.53 -30.28 -14.27
N VAL A 20 -14.87 -31.44 -13.71
CA VAL A 20 -14.53 -32.73 -14.32
C VAL A 20 -15.22 -32.93 -15.67
N ALA A 21 -16.45 -32.43 -15.83
CA ALA A 21 -17.19 -32.61 -17.08
C ALA A 21 -16.63 -31.71 -18.19
N ASP A 22 -16.33 -30.45 -17.84
CA ASP A 22 -15.78 -29.46 -18.76
C ASP A 22 -14.34 -29.80 -19.16
N ALA A 23 -13.52 -30.32 -18.23
CA ALA A 23 -12.16 -30.76 -18.54
C ALA A 23 -12.14 -31.94 -19.54
N LEU A 24 -13.07 -32.89 -19.40
CA LEU A 24 -13.18 -34.01 -20.34
C LEU A 24 -13.64 -33.54 -21.73
N ALA A 25 -14.63 -32.65 -21.78
CA ALA A 25 -15.09 -32.06 -23.04
C ALA A 25 -13.99 -31.24 -23.72
N PHE A 26 -13.20 -30.49 -22.95
CA PHE A 26 -12.07 -29.73 -23.47
C PHE A 26 -10.94 -30.65 -23.97
N GLY A 27 -10.69 -31.78 -23.28
CA GLY A 27 -9.75 -32.80 -23.73
C GLY A 27 -10.10 -33.39 -25.09
N GLU A 28 -11.39 -33.70 -25.33
CA GLU A 28 -11.88 -34.14 -26.64
C GLU A 28 -11.70 -33.07 -27.72
N HIS A 29 -11.94 -31.80 -27.38
CA HIS A 29 -11.73 -30.67 -28.29
C HIS A 29 -10.26 -30.51 -28.72
N LEU A 30 -9.29 -30.80 -27.84
CA LEU A 30 -7.86 -30.71 -28.17
C LEU A 30 -7.44 -31.70 -29.26
N GLU A 31 -8.14 -32.82 -29.42
CA GLU A 31 -7.87 -33.78 -30.50
C GLU A 31 -8.20 -33.21 -31.89
N GLY A 32 -9.10 -32.22 -31.96
CA GLY A 32 -9.58 -31.61 -33.21
C GLY A 32 -9.14 -30.16 -33.46
N CYS A 33 -8.47 -29.50 -32.51
CA CYS A 33 -8.18 -28.07 -32.59
C CYS A 33 -6.67 -27.76 -32.39
N PRO A 34 -5.87 -27.73 -33.47
CA PRO A 34 -4.45 -27.42 -33.40
C PRO A 34 -4.10 -26.07 -32.75
N PRO A 35 -4.87 -24.97 -32.93
CA PRO A 35 -4.62 -23.71 -32.23
C PRO A 35 -4.63 -23.84 -30.71
N CYS A 36 -5.60 -24.55 -30.14
CA CYS A 36 -5.70 -24.76 -28.70
C CYS A 36 -4.54 -25.61 -28.16
N VAL A 37 -4.02 -26.56 -28.95
CA VAL A 37 -2.83 -27.36 -28.59
C VAL A 37 -1.58 -26.47 -28.50
N VAL A 38 -1.40 -25.56 -29.47
CA VAL A 38 -0.27 -24.62 -29.47
C VAL A 38 -0.36 -23.64 -28.30
N GLU A 39 -1.55 -23.10 -28.05
CA GLU A 39 -1.77 -22.17 -26.95
C GLU A 39 -1.56 -22.85 -25.59
N LEU A 40 -2.02 -24.09 -25.42
CA LEU A 40 -1.78 -24.89 -24.21
C LEU A 40 -0.27 -25.06 -23.95
N ALA A 41 0.52 -25.41 -24.97
CA ALA A 41 1.96 -25.56 -24.86
C ALA A 41 2.68 -24.25 -24.47
N GLN A 42 2.18 -23.09 -24.92
CA GLN A 42 2.71 -21.79 -24.51
C GLN A 42 2.42 -21.48 -23.03
N LEU A 43 1.31 -21.98 -22.51
CA LEU A 43 0.85 -21.73 -21.14
C LEU A 43 1.49 -22.66 -20.10
N GLU A 44 1.99 -23.85 -20.49
CA GLU A 44 2.57 -24.84 -19.57
C GLU A 44 3.66 -24.25 -18.65
N GLY A 45 4.55 -23.41 -19.19
CA GLY A 45 5.61 -22.77 -18.40
C GLY A 45 5.08 -21.82 -17.33
N VAL A 46 4.04 -21.05 -17.64
CA VAL A 46 3.40 -20.12 -16.70
C VAL A 46 2.53 -20.89 -15.70
N ALA A 47 1.80 -21.90 -16.16
CA ALA A 47 0.98 -22.76 -15.32
C ALA A 47 1.81 -23.49 -14.27
N ALA A 48 2.98 -24.03 -14.64
CA ALA A 48 3.91 -24.69 -13.71
C ALA A 48 4.44 -23.74 -12.63
N LEU A 49 4.75 -22.48 -12.99
CA LEU A 49 5.16 -21.45 -12.03
C LEU A 49 4.03 -21.09 -11.06
N LEU A 50 2.81 -20.94 -11.58
CA LEU A 50 1.63 -20.63 -10.78
C LEU A 50 1.25 -21.77 -9.84
N ASP A 51 1.34 -23.02 -10.29
CA ASP A 51 1.06 -24.20 -9.46
C ASP A 51 2.01 -24.28 -8.25
N ARG A 52 3.30 -23.99 -8.47
CA ARG A 52 4.30 -23.89 -7.40
C ARG A 52 4.02 -22.76 -6.40
N ALA A 53 3.30 -21.71 -6.83
CA ALA A 53 2.88 -20.60 -5.98
C ALA A 53 1.52 -20.83 -5.27
N ARG A 54 0.71 -21.81 -5.68
CA ARG A 54 -0.59 -22.11 -5.03
C ARG A 54 -0.51 -22.36 -3.52
N PRO A 55 0.43 -23.17 -2.98
CA PRO A 55 0.48 -23.41 -1.54
C PRO A 55 0.74 -22.13 -0.73
N VAL A 56 1.59 -21.22 -1.22
CA VAL A 56 1.86 -19.95 -0.51
C VAL A 56 0.67 -19.00 -0.55
N MET A 57 -0.10 -18.98 -1.65
CA MET A 57 -1.31 -18.16 -1.74
C MET A 57 -2.45 -18.70 -0.84
N LEU A 58 -2.64 -20.01 -0.78
CA LEU A 58 -3.66 -20.64 0.07
C LEU A 58 -3.33 -20.49 1.56
N LEU A 59 -2.05 -20.61 1.94
CA LEU A 59 -1.61 -20.39 3.32
C LEU A 59 -1.80 -18.93 3.75
N ARG A 60 -1.45 -17.97 2.89
CA ARG A 60 -1.73 -16.54 3.14
C ARG A 60 -3.22 -16.28 3.32
N ARG A 61 -4.06 -16.80 2.41
CA ARG A 61 -5.52 -16.64 2.49
C ARG A 61 -6.12 -17.27 3.75
N ARG A 62 -5.61 -18.43 4.18
CA ARG A 62 -6.03 -19.09 5.42
C ARG A 62 -5.58 -18.32 6.67
N ALA A 63 -4.36 -17.78 6.68
CA ALA A 63 -3.85 -16.96 7.78
C ALA A 63 -4.66 -15.68 7.94
N GLU A 64 -5.01 -15.03 6.83
CA GLU A 64 -5.82 -13.81 6.82
C GLU A 64 -7.26 -14.06 7.29
N ARG A 65 -7.86 -15.18 6.86
CA ARG A 65 -9.19 -15.60 7.34
C ARG A 65 -9.20 -15.88 8.85
N ARG A 66 -8.15 -16.53 9.39
CA ARG A 66 -8.01 -16.75 10.85
C ARG A 66 -7.89 -15.44 11.62
N ARG A 67 -7.15 -14.45 11.11
CA ARG A 67 -7.02 -13.12 11.76
C ARG A 67 -8.35 -12.36 11.79
N ARG A 68 -9.14 -12.40 10.70
CA ARG A 68 -10.47 -11.77 10.66
C ARG A 68 -11.46 -12.47 11.60
N TYR A 69 -11.49 -13.80 11.60
CA TYR A 69 -12.34 -14.56 12.53
C TYR A 69 -11.95 -14.37 13.99
N GLY A 70 -10.64 -14.33 14.31
CA GLY A 70 -10.16 -14.07 15.67
C GLY A 70 -10.57 -12.70 16.20
N ARG A 71 -10.48 -11.65 15.35
CA ARG A 71 -10.95 -10.30 15.70
C ARG A 71 -12.46 -10.22 15.88
N ALA A 72 -13.23 -10.92 15.03
CA ALA A 72 -14.69 -10.97 15.14
C ALA A 72 -15.15 -11.68 16.42
N VAL A 73 -14.54 -12.82 16.77
CA VAL A 73 -14.85 -13.56 18.01
C VAL A 73 -14.44 -12.75 19.25
N ALA A 74 -13.27 -12.10 19.23
CA ALA A 74 -12.84 -11.23 20.33
C ALA A 74 -13.78 -10.02 20.52
N GLY A 75 -14.28 -9.43 19.43
CA GLY A 75 -15.26 -8.34 19.49
C GLY A 75 -16.61 -8.77 20.07
N VAL A 76 -17.11 -9.96 19.72
CA VAL A 76 -18.37 -10.50 20.28
C VAL A 76 -18.24 -10.82 21.76
N ALA A 77 -17.13 -11.42 22.20
CA ALA A 77 -16.88 -11.71 23.61
C ALA A 77 -16.80 -10.42 24.46
N ALA A 78 -16.15 -9.37 23.95
CA ALA A 78 -16.11 -8.05 24.61
C ALA A 78 -17.49 -7.40 24.72
N ALA A 79 -18.32 -7.50 23.68
CA ALA A 79 -19.69 -7.00 23.70
C ALA A 79 -20.58 -7.73 24.73
N LEU A 80 -20.47 -9.06 24.82
CA LEU A 80 -21.20 -9.85 25.82
C LEU A 80 -20.76 -9.52 27.26
N ALA A 81 -19.46 -9.27 27.49
CA ALA A 81 -18.96 -8.85 28.80
C ALA A 81 -19.50 -7.48 29.22
N LEU A 82 -19.63 -6.53 28.28
CA LEU A 82 -20.21 -5.20 28.56
C LEU A 82 -21.70 -5.26 28.88
N VAL A 83 -22.47 -6.14 28.21
CA VAL A 83 -23.90 -6.33 28.50
C VAL A 83 -24.12 -7.03 29.85
N ALA A 84 -23.25 -7.97 30.24
CA ALA A 84 -23.32 -8.63 31.54
C ALA A 84 -22.85 -7.74 32.71
N GLY A 85 -21.91 -6.81 32.47
CA GLY A 85 -21.41 -5.89 33.50
C GLY A 85 -22.33 -4.69 33.79
N GLY A 86 -23.14 -4.26 32.81
CA GLY A 86 -24.02 -3.10 32.95
C GLY A 86 -25.26 -3.29 33.83
N THR A 87 -25.62 -4.53 34.17
CA THR A 87 -26.89 -4.82 34.87
C THR A 87 -26.77 -4.92 36.39
N VAL A 88 -25.57 -4.91 36.97
CA VAL A 88 -25.37 -5.17 38.42
C VAL A 88 -25.27 -3.90 39.28
N LEU A 89 -25.13 -2.70 38.70
CA LEU A 89 -24.92 -1.45 39.46
C LEU A 89 -26.14 -0.49 39.50
N GLY A 90 -27.31 -0.91 39.01
CA GLY A 90 -28.48 -0.04 38.82
C GLY A 90 -29.44 0.14 40.02
N PHE A 91 -29.17 -0.45 41.19
CA PHE A 91 -30.07 -0.35 42.35
C PHE A 91 -29.33 0.04 43.64
N ALA A 92 -28.73 1.22 43.68
CA ALA A 92 -28.44 1.88 44.95
C ALA A 92 -28.24 3.39 44.75
N MET A 93 -29.00 4.14 45.55
CA MET A 93 -28.77 5.51 46.04
C MET A 93 -29.57 6.65 45.40
N ASP A 94 -30.50 7.08 46.25
CA ASP A 94 -31.35 8.26 46.29
C ASP A 94 -30.54 9.49 46.75
N GLY A 95 -30.83 10.68 46.20
CA GLY A 95 -30.66 11.99 46.88
C GLY A 95 -29.41 12.87 46.64
N GLY A 96 -29.61 13.99 45.93
CA GLY A 96 -29.02 15.32 46.28
C GLY A 96 -27.81 15.85 45.48
N PRO A 97 -27.66 17.19 45.28
CA PRO A 97 -27.10 17.77 44.05
C PRO A 97 -25.73 18.50 44.17
N HIS A 98 -25.17 18.79 42.97
CA HIS A 98 -24.04 19.67 42.61
C HIS A 98 -22.59 19.17 42.81
N ALA A 99 -21.91 18.89 41.69
CA ALA A 99 -20.59 19.44 41.36
C ALA A 99 -20.27 19.24 39.87
N VAL A 100 -19.91 20.33 39.20
CA VAL A 100 -19.41 20.38 37.81
C VAL A 100 -17.90 20.14 37.86
N ALA A 101 -17.35 19.23 37.04
CA ALA A 101 -15.91 19.20 36.78
C ALA A 101 -15.58 18.59 35.41
N ALA A 102 -14.72 19.33 34.71
CA ALA A 102 -14.06 19.14 33.43
C ALA A 102 -13.76 17.70 32.99
N GLN A 103 -13.99 17.43 31.71
CA GLN A 103 -13.36 16.31 31.00
C GLN A 103 -12.19 16.86 30.18
N ASP A 104 -10.99 16.79 30.77
CA ASP A 104 -9.74 16.94 30.06
C ASP A 104 -9.60 15.77 29.07
N GLY A 105 -9.40 16.11 27.80
CA GLY A 105 -8.98 15.16 26.78
C GLY A 105 -7.55 14.72 27.07
N ALA A 106 -7.39 13.47 27.52
CA ALA A 106 -6.10 12.81 27.61
C ALA A 106 -6.07 11.57 26.71
N ALA A 107 -5.05 11.55 25.87
CA ALA A 107 -4.80 10.60 24.80
C ALA A 107 -4.61 9.15 25.31
N SER A 108 -5.06 8.18 24.51
CA SER A 108 -4.67 6.78 24.68
C SER A 108 -3.17 6.59 24.36
N PRO A 109 -2.41 5.85 25.19
CA PRO A 109 -1.05 5.47 24.84
C PRO A 109 -1.10 4.25 23.91
N MET A 110 -0.59 4.40 22.69
CA MET A 110 -0.35 3.25 21.81
C MET A 110 1.02 2.66 22.17
N ALA A 111 1.01 1.69 23.08
CA ALA A 111 2.19 0.90 23.41
C ALA A 111 2.57 0.01 22.22
N ALA A 112 3.82 0.14 21.78
CA ALA A 112 4.47 -0.72 20.82
C ALA A 112 4.55 -2.16 21.33
N GLN A 113 4.27 -3.15 20.47
CA GLN A 113 4.61 -4.54 20.74
C GLN A 113 5.50 -5.06 19.62
N GLN A 114 6.80 -5.05 19.90
CA GLN A 114 7.82 -5.80 19.16
C GLN A 114 7.69 -7.28 19.54
N GLY A 115 7.71 -8.15 18.53
CA GLY A 115 7.73 -9.60 18.68
C GLY A 115 8.63 -10.18 17.60
N GLU A 116 9.84 -10.53 18.01
CA GLU A 116 10.96 -11.01 17.20
C GLU A 116 10.88 -12.53 17.02
N VAL A 117 11.03 -13.07 15.80
CA VAL A 117 11.53 -14.43 15.55
C VAL A 117 11.98 -14.64 14.10
N GLY A 118 13.27 -14.97 13.95
CA GLY A 118 13.75 -16.13 13.17
C GLY A 118 13.71 -16.06 11.64
N GLY A 119 14.87 -15.78 11.04
CA GLY A 119 15.03 -15.54 9.61
C GLY A 119 15.08 -16.79 8.71
N ALA A 120 14.60 -16.59 7.49
CA ALA A 120 15.08 -17.19 6.25
C ALA A 120 14.65 -16.26 5.09
N VAL A 121 15.55 -15.30 4.77
CA VAL A 121 15.59 -14.40 3.60
C VAL A 121 14.30 -14.30 2.77
N ALA A 122 13.38 -13.46 3.25
CA ALA A 122 12.21 -13.01 2.51
C ALA A 122 12.61 -11.85 1.57
N LEU A 123 12.08 -11.89 0.34
CA LEU A 123 12.02 -10.75 -0.57
C LEU A 123 11.23 -9.61 0.11
N ASP A 124 11.96 -8.66 0.71
CA ASP A 124 11.45 -7.54 1.50
C ASP A 124 10.82 -6.39 0.66
N HIS A 125 10.72 -6.56 -0.66
CA HIS A 125 10.33 -5.47 -1.58
C HIS A 125 8.80 -5.24 -1.69
N ALA A 126 7.97 -5.98 -0.95
CA ALA A 126 6.51 -5.90 -1.07
C ALA A 126 5.87 -4.73 -0.30
N HIS A 127 6.63 -3.94 0.47
CA HIS A 127 6.08 -2.90 1.35
C HIS A 127 6.41 -1.44 0.97
N ARG A 128 7.06 -1.17 -0.16
CA ARG A 128 7.53 0.19 -0.52
C ARG A 128 7.27 0.55 -2.00
N PRO A 129 6.01 0.80 -2.40
CA PRO A 129 5.66 1.02 -3.81
C PRO A 129 6.30 2.30 -4.41
N ALA A 130 6.46 3.36 -3.61
CA ALA A 130 7.15 4.57 -4.06
C ALA A 130 8.64 4.31 -4.35
N GLU A 131 9.33 3.56 -3.49
CA GLU A 131 10.74 3.22 -3.72
C GLU A 131 10.93 2.33 -4.94
N ALA A 132 10.09 1.30 -5.10
CA ALA A 132 10.13 0.44 -6.28
C ALA A 132 9.94 1.23 -7.59
N ALA A 133 8.98 2.17 -7.61
CA ALA A 133 8.76 3.04 -8.78
C ALA A 133 9.96 3.98 -9.02
N TYR A 134 10.56 4.52 -7.97
CA TYR A 134 11.75 5.37 -8.07
C TYR A 134 12.93 4.63 -8.70
N LEU A 135 13.19 3.39 -8.27
CA LEU A 135 14.34 2.60 -8.75
C LEU A 135 14.27 2.24 -10.24
N ILE A 136 13.08 2.19 -10.82
CA ILE A 136 12.85 1.86 -12.23
C ILE A 136 12.93 3.11 -13.13
N GLY A 137 12.65 4.29 -12.56
CA GLY A 137 12.62 5.53 -13.32
C GLY A 137 13.98 6.21 -13.47
N THR A 138 13.98 7.32 -14.21
CA THR A 138 15.17 8.19 -14.35
C THR A 138 15.02 9.38 -13.41
N PRO A 139 15.84 9.49 -12.35
CA PRO A 139 15.72 10.56 -11.38
C PRO A 139 16.19 11.89 -11.95
N ILE A 140 15.41 12.94 -11.68
CA ILE A 140 15.77 14.33 -11.92
C ILE A 140 16.21 14.90 -10.58
N GLU A 141 17.50 15.19 -10.45
CA GLU A 141 18.09 15.69 -9.20
C GLU A 141 17.65 17.12 -8.89
N GLY A 142 17.43 17.40 -7.60
CA GLY A 142 17.06 18.71 -7.10
C GLY A 142 18.22 19.47 -6.47
N VAL A 143 18.01 20.77 -6.32
CA VAL A 143 18.86 21.65 -5.50
C VAL A 143 18.18 21.85 -4.16
N GLY A 144 18.81 21.34 -3.10
CA GLY A 144 18.32 21.42 -1.73
C GLY A 144 19.03 22.47 -0.89
N SER A 145 18.44 22.80 0.24
CA SER A 145 19.10 23.53 1.33
C SER A 145 20.32 22.74 1.84
N PRO A 146 21.28 23.37 2.55
CA PRO A 146 22.50 22.69 3.00
C PRO A 146 22.20 21.37 3.75
N GLY A 147 22.74 20.27 3.24
CA GLY A 147 22.56 18.92 3.78
C GLY A 147 21.30 18.19 3.30
N VAL A 148 20.35 18.88 2.66
CA VAL A 148 19.14 18.26 2.07
C VAL A 148 19.42 17.86 0.63
N GLY A 149 19.14 16.59 0.31
CA GLY A 149 19.24 16.06 -1.04
C GLY A 149 17.97 15.35 -1.44
N GLY A 150 17.61 15.40 -2.72
CA GLY A 150 16.46 14.68 -3.22
C GLY A 150 16.30 14.82 -4.73
N ALA A 151 15.47 13.93 -5.27
CA ALA A 151 15.21 13.84 -6.69
C ALA A 151 13.78 13.34 -6.92
N VAL A 152 13.26 13.64 -8.10
CA VAL A 152 11.93 13.19 -8.51
C VAL A 152 12.04 12.32 -9.76
N VAL A 153 11.30 11.22 -9.77
CA VAL A 153 11.00 10.41 -10.95
C VAL A 153 9.58 10.72 -11.40
N LEU A 154 9.39 10.89 -12.71
CA LEU A 154 8.11 11.23 -13.31
C LEU A 154 7.66 10.13 -14.27
N GLU A 155 6.37 9.81 -14.21
CA GLU A 155 5.72 8.96 -15.19
C GLU A 155 4.50 9.68 -15.77
N ALA A 156 4.41 9.73 -17.10
CA ALA A 156 3.26 10.29 -17.78
C ALA A 156 2.04 9.37 -17.64
N LYS A 157 0.88 9.94 -17.32
CA LYS A 157 -0.39 9.24 -17.23
C LYS A 157 -1.44 9.98 -18.03
N THR A 158 -2.51 9.30 -18.43
CA THR A 158 -3.62 9.92 -19.17
C THR A 158 -4.32 11.01 -18.35
N TRP A 159 -4.30 10.90 -17.03
CA TRP A 159 -4.85 11.88 -16.09
C TRP A 159 -3.85 12.96 -15.66
N GLY A 160 -2.59 12.94 -16.13
CA GLY A 160 -1.57 13.91 -15.75
C GLY A 160 -0.20 13.28 -15.49
N THR A 161 0.38 13.54 -14.33
CA THR A 161 1.74 13.11 -13.96
C THR A 161 1.73 12.35 -12.63
N HIS A 162 2.28 11.14 -12.63
CA HIS A 162 2.66 10.47 -11.39
C HIS A 162 4.09 10.89 -11.04
N ALA A 163 4.27 11.47 -9.85
CA ALA A 163 5.58 11.89 -9.36
C ALA A 163 5.98 11.05 -8.14
N VAL A 164 7.24 10.65 -8.11
CA VAL A 164 7.85 9.88 -7.02
C VAL A 164 9.06 10.65 -6.52
N LEU A 165 9.06 11.03 -5.25
CA LEU A 165 10.14 11.77 -4.59
C LEU A 165 10.99 10.81 -3.75
N ARG A 166 12.31 10.93 -3.86
CA ARG A 166 13.28 10.50 -2.85
C ARG A 166 13.82 11.72 -2.11
N LEU A 167 13.84 11.70 -0.78
CA LEU A 167 14.31 12.80 0.05
C LEU A 167 15.22 12.30 1.18
N ALA A 168 16.31 13.00 1.43
CA ALA A 168 17.28 12.72 2.49
C ALA A 168 17.81 14.02 3.10
N GLY A 169 18.36 13.93 4.31
CA GLY A 169 18.97 15.06 5.01
C GLY A 169 17.98 15.96 5.76
N VAL A 170 16.75 15.49 6.00
CA VAL A 170 15.70 16.30 6.64
C VAL A 170 15.46 15.81 8.07
N LYS A 171 15.58 16.71 9.04
CA LYS A 171 15.33 16.44 10.47
C LYS A 171 13.93 16.89 10.86
N GLY A 172 13.22 16.08 11.65
CA GLY A 172 11.93 16.46 12.21
C GLY A 172 12.04 17.06 13.61
N PRO A 173 10.88 17.33 14.26
CA PRO A 173 9.53 17.14 13.74
C PRO A 173 9.10 18.27 12.80
N LEU A 174 8.54 17.93 11.63
CA LEU A 174 7.94 18.91 10.72
C LEU A 174 6.92 18.25 9.77
N THR A 175 6.04 19.04 9.17
CA THR A 175 5.12 18.59 8.11
C THR A 175 5.59 19.16 6.78
N CYS A 176 5.70 18.31 5.77
CA CYS A 176 6.16 18.67 4.43
C CYS A 176 5.14 18.31 3.37
N GLU A 177 5.22 19.02 2.26
CA GLU A 177 4.45 18.78 1.06
C GLU A 177 5.38 18.77 -0.16
N LEU A 178 5.06 17.91 -1.12
CA LEU A 178 5.60 17.98 -2.47
C LEU A 178 4.60 18.77 -3.30
N VAL A 179 5.06 19.87 -3.87
CA VAL A 179 4.23 20.80 -4.64
C VAL A 179 4.70 20.81 -6.09
N ALA A 180 3.80 20.54 -7.02
CA ALA A 180 4.04 20.78 -8.44
C ALA A 180 3.74 22.25 -8.74
N VAL A 181 4.67 22.93 -9.41
CA VAL A 181 4.51 24.31 -9.87
C VAL A 181 4.42 24.28 -11.40
N SER A 182 3.33 24.81 -11.95
CA SER A 182 3.15 24.92 -13.39
C SER A 182 4.07 25.98 -14.00
N ARG A 183 4.24 25.93 -15.32
CA ARG A 183 4.93 27.00 -16.09
C ARG A 183 4.26 28.37 -15.99
N THR A 184 2.98 28.43 -15.59
CA THR A 184 2.26 29.68 -15.34
C THR A 184 2.35 30.15 -13.89
N GLY A 185 3.00 29.38 -13.02
CA GLY A 185 3.18 29.69 -11.60
C GLY A 185 2.07 29.17 -10.68
N GLU A 186 1.08 28.46 -11.21
CA GLU A 186 0.07 27.77 -10.39
C GLU A 186 0.73 26.68 -9.54
N ARG A 187 0.29 26.54 -8.29
CA ARG A 187 0.87 25.60 -7.32
C ARG A 187 -0.19 24.59 -6.92
N SER A 188 0.12 23.30 -7.05
CA SER A 188 -0.76 22.19 -6.65
C SER A 188 -0.01 21.20 -5.78
N VAL A 189 -0.56 20.84 -4.61
CA VAL A 189 0.01 19.82 -3.73
C VAL A 189 -0.16 18.44 -4.37
N VAL A 190 0.93 17.70 -4.46
CA VAL A 190 0.99 16.33 -5.00
C VAL A 190 0.77 15.31 -3.88
N THR A 191 1.44 15.51 -2.74
CA THR A 191 1.30 14.69 -1.53
C THR A 191 1.88 15.42 -0.33
N GLY A 192 1.38 15.12 0.87
CA GLY A 192 1.91 15.61 2.15
C GLY A 192 2.35 14.47 3.07
N TRP A 193 3.28 14.74 3.99
CA TRP A 193 3.77 13.78 4.97
C TRP A 193 4.31 14.46 6.23
N ALA A 194 4.43 13.69 7.31
CA ALA A 194 5.15 14.09 8.51
C ALA A 194 6.61 13.59 8.46
N VAL A 195 7.54 14.42 8.90
CA VAL A 195 8.91 14.04 9.22
C VAL A 195 8.98 13.86 10.74
N PRO A 196 9.17 12.63 11.24
CA PRO A 196 9.27 12.37 12.67
C PRO A 196 10.60 12.89 13.23
N GLU A 197 10.72 12.95 14.56
CA GLU A 197 11.91 13.45 15.25
C GLU A 197 13.26 12.83 14.77
N PRO A 198 13.36 11.51 14.50
CA PRO A 198 14.59 10.93 13.95
C PRO A 198 14.98 11.47 12.56
N GLY A 199 14.02 11.99 11.78
CA GLY A 199 14.25 12.47 10.42
C GLY A 199 14.43 11.38 9.36
N TYR A 200 14.81 11.80 8.16
CA TYR A 200 15.05 10.94 7.00
C TYR A 200 16.41 11.23 6.38
N GLY A 201 17.23 10.20 6.14
CA GLY A 201 18.55 10.33 5.54
C GLY A 201 19.53 11.19 6.35
N VAL A 202 19.51 11.06 7.68
CA VAL A 202 20.35 11.83 8.63
C VAL A 202 21.11 10.89 9.57
N PRO A 203 22.18 11.35 10.25
CA PRO A 203 22.82 10.53 11.29
C PRO A 203 21.80 10.08 12.35
N GLY A 204 21.71 8.76 12.57
CA GLY A 204 20.71 8.14 13.47
C GLY A 204 19.43 7.65 12.79
N SER A 205 19.13 8.13 11.56
CA SER A 205 18.01 7.69 10.72
C SER A 205 18.44 7.71 9.24
N PRO A 206 19.28 6.75 8.81
CA PRO A 206 19.98 6.85 7.53
C PRO A 206 19.08 6.60 6.31
N ASP A 207 17.93 5.98 6.51
CA ASP A 207 17.03 5.64 5.41
C ASP A 207 16.38 6.90 4.82
N PRO A 208 16.44 7.08 3.49
CA PRO A 208 15.74 8.16 2.83
C PRO A 208 14.22 7.91 2.82
N LEU A 209 13.48 9.00 2.72
CA LEU A 209 12.05 8.95 2.49
C LEU A 209 11.77 8.74 1.00
N PHE A 210 10.84 7.83 0.71
CA PHE A 210 10.20 7.73 -0.61
C PHE A 210 8.71 7.98 -0.47
N VAL A 211 8.19 8.94 -1.22
CA VAL A 211 6.75 9.26 -1.30
C VAL A 211 6.37 9.46 -2.76
N HIS A 212 5.08 9.29 -3.06
CA HIS A 212 4.59 9.49 -4.41
C HIS A 212 3.17 10.07 -4.40
N GLY A 213 2.77 10.70 -5.51
CA GLY A 213 1.44 11.26 -5.66
C GLY A 213 1.17 11.70 -7.10
N GLY A 214 -0.07 12.12 -7.35
CA GLY A 214 -0.52 12.57 -8.67
C GLY A 214 -0.57 14.09 -8.77
N SER A 215 -0.25 14.61 -9.95
CA SER A 215 -0.64 15.95 -10.38
C SER A 215 -1.52 15.83 -11.62
N ALA A 216 -2.59 16.63 -11.70
CA ALA A 216 -3.41 16.74 -12.90
C ALA A 216 -2.67 17.43 -14.07
N LEU A 217 -1.54 18.09 -13.79
CA LEU A 217 -0.72 18.72 -14.81
C LEU A 217 0.05 17.65 -15.61
N PRO A 218 0.07 17.72 -16.95
CA PRO A 218 0.98 16.91 -17.75
C PRO A 218 2.43 17.36 -17.53
N ILE A 219 3.39 16.44 -17.65
CA ILE A 219 4.83 16.70 -17.38
C ILE A 219 5.31 17.98 -18.07
N GLY A 220 4.96 18.17 -19.35
CA GLY A 220 5.38 19.34 -20.13
C GLY A 220 4.82 20.70 -19.63
N ALA A 221 3.77 20.69 -18.80
CA ALA A 221 3.20 21.90 -18.20
C ALA A 221 3.79 22.21 -16.81
N ILE A 222 4.58 21.30 -16.24
CA ILE A 222 5.26 21.48 -14.95
C ILE A 222 6.59 22.19 -15.19
N ASP A 223 6.86 23.24 -14.41
CA ASP A 223 8.15 23.95 -14.41
C ASP A 223 9.13 23.32 -13.42
N ARG A 224 8.61 22.97 -12.23
CA ARG A 224 9.40 22.39 -11.15
C ARG A 224 8.53 21.73 -10.09
N PHE A 225 9.17 20.90 -9.28
CA PHE A 225 8.65 20.43 -8.01
C PHE A 225 9.37 21.12 -6.86
N GLU A 226 8.65 21.39 -5.78
CA GLU A 226 9.20 21.96 -4.54
C GLU A 226 8.82 21.09 -3.36
N VAL A 227 9.76 20.87 -2.43
CA VAL A 227 9.43 20.35 -1.10
C VAL A 227 9.32 21.55 -0.17
N THR A 228 8.14 21.77 0.39
CA THR A 228 7.84 22.89 1.28
C THR A 228 7.38 22.41 2.64
N THR A 229 7.80 23.09 3.71
CA THR A 229 7.26 22.86 5.06
C THR A 229 5.92 23.57 5.22
N SER A 230 5.13 23.18 6.22
CA SER A 230 3.92 23.91 6.62
C SER A 230 4.19 25.36 7.07
N ALA A 231 5.45 25.68 7.46
CA ALA A 231 5.89 27.03 7.79
C ALA A 231 6.24 27.87 6.54
N GLY A 232 6.24 27.27 5.34
CA GLY A 232 6.52 27.94 4.07
C GLY A 232 7.99 27.87 3.63
N ASP A 233 8.87 27.23 4.41
CA ASP A 233 10.27 27.04 4.03
C ASP A 233 10.38 26.06 2.88
N ARG A 234 11.28 26.35 1.92
CA ARG A 234 11.55 25.47 0.79
C ARG A 234 12.83 24.69 1.04
N LEU A 235 12.71 23.36 1.12
CA LEU A 235 13.81 22.47 1.42
C LEU A 235 14.51 21.94 0.16
N LEU A 236 13.75 21.76 -0.92
CA LEU A 236 14.23 21.19 -2.19
C LEU A 236 13.50 21.83 -3.36
N THR A 237 14.20 22.06 -4.47
CA THR A 237 13.62 22.41 -5.76
C THR A 237 14.17 21.50 -6.85
N VAL A 238 13.28 20.84 -7.61
CA VAL A 238 13.63 19.97 -8.75
C VAL A 238 13.05 20.58 -10.02
N LYS A 239 13.90 21.02 -10.95
CA LYS A 239 13.45 21.60 -12.24
C LYS A 239 13.19 20.50 -13.26
N VAL A 240 12.13 20.66 -14.06
CA VAL A 240 11.66 19.67 -15.05
C VAL A 240 11.81 20.20 -16.48
#